data_AF-A0A3A8J1L6-F1
#
_entry.id   AF-A0A3A8J1L6-F1
#
_cell.length_a   1.000
_cell.length_b   1.000
_cell.length_c   1.000
_cell.angle_alpha   90.00
_cell.angle_beta   90.00
_cell.angle_gamma   90.00
#
_symmetry.space_group_name_H-M   'P 1'
#
loop_
_entity.id
_entity.type
_entity.pdbx_description
1 polymer ?
#
loop_
_entity_poly.entity_id
_entity_poly.type
_entity_poly.pdbx_seq_one_letter_code
_entity_poly.pdbx_strand_id
1 'polypeptide(L)'
;MRRFDGASLRAAEDDRIAVEEPLEIRVSGDTVATTMRTPGHDRELAVGFLFGEGILIDGDDLGSLFHCGHPGEEGFGNVLEVTPASGAVLDLERVAATRRGTLTTSACGVCGRRTVDDLMATCAPVAPGPVLSAHTVARATERLRAVQHNFEHTGGVHAAAALDAHGELLAASEDVGRHNAVDKVVGALVLARAVRAPHRLPVPP
;
A
#
# COMPACT_ATOMS: atom_id res chain seq x y z
N MET A 1 -20.83 -22.04 2.34
CA MET A 1 -20.19 -22.55 3.58
C MET A 1 -21.20 -23.36 4.40
N ARG A 2 -20.76 -24.30 5.24
CA ARG A 2 -21.59 -24.87 6.33
C ARG A 2 -20.87 -24.61 7.67
N ARG A 3 -21.60 -24.15 8.69
CA ARG A 3 -21.05 -23.84 10.02
C ARG A 3 -21.42 -24.94 11.02
N PHE A 4 -20.47 -25.37 11.84
CA PHE A 4 -20.68 -26.35 12.92
C PHE A 4 -20.60 -25.64 14.27
N ASP A 5 -21.61 -25.80 15.12
CA ASP A 5 -21.70 -25.13 16.42
C ASP A 5 -21.35 -26.05 17.61
N GLY A 6 -20.73 -27.20 17.35
CA GLY A 6 -20.36 -28.18 18.37
C GLY A 6 -21.36 -29.32 18.54
N ALA A 7 -22.60 -29.17 18.04
CA ALA A 7 -23.63 -30.21 18.10
C ALA A 7 -24.17 -30.60 16.72
N SER A 8 -24.34 -29.64 15.82
CA SER A 8 -24.94 -29.90 14.50
C SER A 8 -24.31 -29.07 13.40
N LEU A 9 -24.32 -29.61 12.18
CA LEU A 9 -23.86 -28.90 11.00
C LEU A 9 -25.04 -28.14 10.40
N ARG A 10 -24.97 -26.81 10.39
CA ARG A 10 -26.02 -25.93 9.87
C ARG A 10 -26.23 -26.13 8.36
N ALA A 11 -27.37 -25.63 7.89
CA ALA A 11 -27.68 -25.58 6.46
C ALA A 11 -26.60 -24.79 5.71
N ALA A 12 -26.44 -25.11 4.42
CA ALA A 12 -25.51 -24.38 3.58
C ALA A 12 -26.00 -22.94 3.38
N GLU A 13 -25.08 -21.99 3.48
CA GLU A 13 -25.31 -20.57 3.25
C GLU A 13 -24.20 -19.99 2.37
N ASP A 14 -24.47 -18.88 1.71
CA ASP A 14 -23.46 -18.13 0.98
C ASP A 14 -22.51 -17.45 1.96
N ASP A 15 -21.22 -17.41 1.61
CA ASP A 15 -20.20 -16.72 2.39
C ASP A 15 -19.35 -15.88 1.44
N ARG A 16 -19.13 -14.62 1.80
CA ARG A 16 -18.35 -13.70 0.96
C ARG A 16 -16.90 -13.79 1.39
N ILE A 17 -16.03 -14.03 0.42
CA ILE A 17 -14.59 -14.19 0.66
C ILE A 17 -13.88 -13.00 0.02
N ALA A 18 -12.89 -12.45 0.72
CA ALA A 18 -12.05 -11.40 0.17
C ALA A 18 -11.30 -11.92 -1.06
N VAL A 19 -11.27 -11.12 -2.13
CA VAL A 19 -10.50 -11.44 -3.33
C VAL A 19 -9.03 -11.09 -3.07
N GLU A 20 -8.14 -12.01 -3.43
CA GLU A 20 -6.70 -11.85 -3.42
C GLU A 20 -6.16 -12.17 -4.82
N GLU A 21 -5.53 -11.19 -5.46
CA GLU A 21 -4.96 -11.33 -6.80
C GLU A 21 -3.54 -10.73 -6.86
N PRO A 22 -2.64 -11.28 -7.69
CA PRO A 22 -1.32 -10.70 -7.87
C PRO A 22 -1.41 -9.35 -8.58
N LEU A 23 -0.58 -8.39 -8.17
CA LEU A 23 -0.30 -7.17 -8.89
C LEU A 23 1.21 -7.06 -9.12
N GLU A 24 1.62 -7.03 -10.37
CA GLU A 24 2.96 -6.72 -10.80
C GLU A 24 3.09 -5.20 -11.01
N ILE A 25 4.02 -4.57 -10.30
CA ILE A 25 4.35 -3.15 -10.47
C ILE A 25 5.62 -3.09 -11.31
N ARG A 26 5.54 -2.37 -12.43
CA ARG A 26 6.66 -2.11 -13.34
C ARG A 26 7.00 -0.64 -13.38
N VAL A 27 8.28 -0.34 -13.52
CA VAL A 27 8.76 1.02 -13.75
C VAL A 27 9.58 1.04 -15.02
N SER A 28 9.13 1.77 -16.04
CA SER A 28 9.77 1.85 -17.36
C SER A 28 10.08 0.46 -17.97
N GLY A 29 9.15 -0.49 -17.79
CA GLY A 29 9.24 -1.87 -18.27
C GLY A 29 9.91 -2.86 -17.31
N ASP A 30 10.63 -2.39 -16.27
CA ASP A 30 11.29 -3.26 -15.31
C ASP A 30 10.36 -3.61 -14.13
N THR A 31 10.19 -4.90 -13.85
CA THR A 31 9.44 -5.37 -12.68
C THR A 31 10.15 -4.99 -11.39
N VAL A 32 9.52 -4.14 -10.58
CA VAL A 32 10.06 -3.72 -9.27
C VAL A 32 9.45 -4.52 -8.12
N ALA A 33 8.21 -4.97 -8.26
CA ALA A 33 7.53 -5.76 -7.24
C ALA A 33 6.40 -6.61 -7.81
N THR A 34 6.12 -7.71 -7.11
CA THR A 34 4.87 -8.46 -7.24
C THR A 34 4.30 -8.66 -5.84
N THR A 35 3.08 -8.18 -5.61
CA THR A 35 2.37 -8.29 -4.33
C THR A 35 1.01 -8.95 -4.55
N MET A 36 0.50 -9.64 -3.54
CA MET A 36 -0.88 -10.11 -3.53
C MET A 36 -1.75 -9.04 -2.88
N ARG A 37 -2.80 -8.58 -3.56
CA ARG A 37 -3.64 -7.45 -3.13
C ARG A 37 -5.12 -7.81 -3.16
N THR A 38 -5.94 -6.97 -2.53
CA THR A 38 -7.37 -6.87 -2.85
C THR A 38 -7.58 -5.92 -4.03
N PRO A 39 -8.27 -6.35 -5.11
CA PRO A 39 -8.43 -5.50 -6.28
C PRO A 39 -9.10 -4.15 -6.06
N GLY A 40 -8.55 -3.12 -6.70
CA GLY A 40 -8.97 -1.72 -6.57
C GLY A 40 -7.93 -0.84 -5.86
N HIS A 41 -7.91 0.44 -6.23
CA HIS A 41 -6.91 1.43 -5.78
C HIS A 41 -5.46 1.02 -6.10
N ASP A 42 -5.23 0.42 -7.27
CA ASP A 42 -3.89 -0.09 -7.66
C ASP A 42 -2.90 1.02 -7.96
N ARG A 43 -3.40 2.16 -8.44
CA ARG A 43 -2.58 3.36 -8.64
C ARG A 43 -2.02 3.86 -7.32
N GLU A 44 -2.88 3.94 -6.30
CA GLU A 44 -2.51 4.32 -4.95
C GLU A 44 -1.53 3.30 -4.36
N LEU A 45 -1.81 1.99 -4.50
CA LEU A 45 -0.90 0.94 -4.05
C LEU A 45 0.49 1.09 -4.66
N ALA A 46 0.60 1.24 -5.98
CA ALA A 46 1.89 1.37 -6.65
C ALA A 46 2.62 2.67 -6.27
N VAL A 47 1.91 3.81 -6.22
CA VAL A 47 2.52 5.08 -5.82
C VAL A 47 3.00 5.03 -4.38
N GLY A 48 2.19 4.48 -3.46
CA GLY A 48 2.57 4.33 -2.06
C GLY A 48 3.76 3.42 -1.86
N PHE A 49 3.79 2.29 -2.58
CA PHE A 49 4.92 1.38 -2.60
C PHE A 49 6.20 2.09 -3.07
N LEU A 50 6.15 2.75 -4.24
CA LEU A 50 7.32 3.43 -4.80
C LEU A 50 7.82 4.56 -3.88
N PHE A 51 6.90 5.27 -3.22
CA PHE A 51 7.21 6.31 -2.25
C PHE A 51 7.83 5.73 -0.97
N GLY A 52 7.25 4.66 -0.41
CA GLY A 52 7.71 4.00 0.81
C GLY A 52 9.10 3.36 0.67
N GLU A 53 9.43 2.86 -0.52
CA GLU A 53 10.77 2.36 -0.86
C GLU A 53 11.76 3.50 -1.22
N GLY A 54 11.28 4.74 -1.34
CA GLY A 54 12.09 5.90 -1.68
C GLY A 54 12.54 5.96 -3.14
N ILE A 55 11.83 5.26 -4.04
CA ILE A 55 12.04 5.30 -5.50
C ILE A 55 11.40 6.56 -6.08
N LEU A 56 10.23 6.92 -5.56
CA LEU A 56 9.48 8.13 -5.87
C LEU A 56 9.64 9.14 -4.72
N ILE A 57 9.98 10.38 -5.01
CA ILE A 57 10.14 11.42 -3.96
C ILE A 57 8.82 12.14 -3.70
N ASP A 58 8.09 12.49 -4.76
CA ASP A 58 6.76 13.09 -4.67
C ASP A 58 5.94 12.86 -5.95
N GLY A 59 4.72 13.40 -5.98
CA GLY A 59 3.83 13.25 -7.12
C GLY A 59 4.26 14.01 -8.39
N ASP A 60 5.24 14.91 -8.33
CA ASP A 60 5.75 15.62 -9.52
C ASP A 60 6.76 14.75 -10.30
N ASP A 61 7.40 13.77 -9.67
CA ASP A 61 8.24 12.77 -10.33
C ASP A 61 7.43 11.73 -11.14
N LEU A 62 6.10 11.73 -10.98
CA LEU A 62 5.19 10.74 -11.53
C LEU A 62 4.70 11.14 -12.93
N GLY A 63 4.93 10.30 -13.93
CA GLY A 63 4.47 10.51 -15.30
C GLY A 63 3.12 9.84 -15.56
N SER A 64 3.14 8.59 -16.03
CA SER A 64 1.94 7.84 -16.39
C SER A 64 1.78 6.57 -15.56
N LEU A 65 0.53 6.16 -15.33
CA LEU A 65 0.17 4.90 -14.67
C LEU A 65 -0.98 4.24 -15.41
N PHE A 66 -0.78 3.02 -15.88
CA PHE A 66 -1.80 2.30 -16.63
C PHE A 66 -1.65 0.79 -16.44
N HIS A 67 -2.79 0.10 -16.48
CA HIS A 67 -2.77 -1.36 -16.51
C HIS A 67 -2.38 -1.85 -17.90
N CYS A 68 -1.58 -2.91 -17.95
CA CYS A 68 -1.21 -3.57 -19.20
C CYS A 68 -2.24 -4.65 -19.59
N GLY A 69 -2.22 -5.02 -20.88
CA GLY A 69 -3.09 -6.04 -21.47
C GLY A 69 -4.41 -5.48 -22.01
N HIS A 70 -5.28 -6.36 -22.48
CA HIS A 70 -6.62 -6.02 -22.98
C HIS A 70 -7.74 -6.67 -22.17
N PRO A 71 -8.92 -6.03 -22.06
CA PRO A 71 -10.07 -6.64 -21.41
C PRO A 71 -10.38 -8.03 -21.97
N GLY A 72 -10.43 -9.03 -21.09
CA GLY A 72 -10.69 -10.44 -21.44
C GLY A 72 -9.43 -11.31 -21.60
N GLU A 73 -8.23 -10.74 -21.55
CA GLU A 73 -6.99 -11.50 -21.44
C GLU A 73 -6.77 -11.98 -20.00
N GLU A 74 -6.19 -13.18 -19.85
CA GLU A 74 -5.80 -13.70 -18.54
C GLU A 74 -4.74 -12.78 -17.90
N GLY A 75 -4.98 -12.32 -16.68
CA GLY A 75 -4.10 -11.37 -16.00
C GLY A 75 -4.29 -9.90 -16.39
N PHE A 76 -5.29 -9.56 -17.22
CA PHE A 76 -5.66 -8.16 -17.44
C PHE A 76 -5.97 -7.46 -16.11
N GLY A 77 -5.33 -6.30 -15.88
CA GLY A 77 -5.46 -5.57 -14.61
C GLY A 77 -4.47 -6.00 -13.51
N ASN A 78 -3.67 -7.04 -13.73
CA ASN A 78 -2.68 -7.54 -12.75
C ASN A 78 -1.24 -7.09 -13.04
N VAL A 79 -1.05 -6.23 -14.04
CA VAL A 79 0.22 -5.53 -14.28
C VAL A 79 -0.07 -4.05 -14.35
N LEU A 80 0.61 -3.25 -13.54
CA LEU A 80 0.56 -1.79 -13.57
C LEU A 80 1.93 -1.23 -13.98
N GLU A 81 1.96 -0.51 -15.09
CA GLU A 81 3.12 0.18 -15.61
C GLU A 81 3.16 1.61 -15.08
N VAL A 82 4.31 2.00 -14.53
CA VAL A 82 4.59 3.35 -14.05
C VAL A 82 5.73 3.95 -14.85
N THR A 83 5.53 5.15 -15.40
CA THR A 83 6.60 5.91 -16.07
C THR A 83 6.94 7.18 -15.29
N PRO A 84 8.23 7.58 -15.25
CA PRO A 84 8.61 8.87 -14.65
C PRO A 84 8.03 10.05 -15.43
N ALA A 85 7.89 11.18 -14.74
CA ALA A 85 7.66 12.47 -15.38
C ALA A 85 8.86 12.87 -16.25
N SER A 86 8.66 13.81 -17.17
CA SER A 86 9.74 14.30 -18.04
C SER A 86 10.87 14.92 -17.20
N GLY A 87 12.08 14.39 -17.33
CA GLY A 87 13.26 14.83 -16.57
C GLY A 87 13.39 14.22 -15.16
N ALA A 88 12.42 13.44 -14.70
CA ALA A 88 12.53 12.67 -13.46
C ALA A 88 13.27 11.35 -13.70
N VAL A 89 14.03 10.92 -12.70
CA VAL A 89 14.71 9.61 -12.69
C VAL A 89 14.29 8.88 -11.43
N LEU A 90 13.68 7.72 -11.61
CA LEU A 90 13.30 6.82 -10.52
C LEU A 90 14.46 5.89 -10.22
N ASP A 91 14.93 5.89 -8.97
CA ASP A 91 16.10 5.14 -8.53
C ASP A 91 15.73 3.68 -8.26
N LEU A 92 15.81 2.84 -9.30
CA LEU A 92 15.48 1.41 -9.23
C LEU A 92 16.54 0.58 -8.51
N GLU A 93 17.76 1.10 -8.31
CA GLU A 93 18.83 0.38 -7.59
C GLU A 93 18.47 0.16 -6.11
N ARG A 94 17.66 1.05 -5.54
CA ARG A 94 17.08 0.90 -4.19
C ARG A 94 16.26 -0.39 -4.03
N VAL A 95 15.61 -0.84 -5.09
CA VAL A 95 14.87 -2.11 -5.13
C VAL A 95 15.80 -3.29 -5.40
N ALA A 96 16.76 -3.12 -6.31
CA ALA A 96 17.71 -4.17 -6.66
C ALA A 96 18.58 -4.61 -5.47
N ALA A 97 18.87 -3.69 -4.54
CA ALA A 97 19.61 -3.97 -3.31
C ALA A 97 18.80 -4.73 -2.25
N THR A 98 17.47 -4.79 -2.38
CA THR A 98 16.54 -5.26 -1.34
C THR A 98 15.67 -6.45 -1.76
N ARG A 99 15.35 -6.67 -3.05
CA ARG A 99 14.22 -7.58 -3.42
C ARG A 99 14.29 -8.41 -4.71
N ARG A 100 15.44 -8.61 -5.38
CA ARG A 100 15.48 -9.54 -6.54
C ARG A 100 14.90 -10.93 -6.17
N GLY A 101 13.70 -11.23 -6.66
CA GLY A 101 13.02 -12.53 -6.52
C GLY A 101 12.19 -12.76 -5.25
N THR A 102 11.92 -11.74 -4.42
CA THR A 102 11.12 -11.95 -3.20
C THR A 102 9.64 -11.70 -3.45
N LEU A 103 8.85 -12.77 -3.52
CA LEU A 103 7.39 -12.69 -3.36
C LEU A 103 7.10 -12.07 -2.00
N THR A 104 6.51 -10.88 -1.96
CA THR A 104 6.12 -10.25 -0.70
C THR A 104 4.74 -10.76 -0.33
N THR A 105 4.66 -11.60 0.69
CA THR A 105 3.38 -12.08 1.23
C THR A 105 2.84 -11.06 2.23
N SER A 106 1.51 -11.06 2.42
CA SER A 106 0.77 -10.21 3.37
C SER A 106 1.25 -10.30 4.84
N ALA A 107 2.11 -11.26 5.16
CA ALA A 107 2.59 -11.56 6.50
C ALA A 107 3.89 -10.84 6.91
N CYS A 108 4.78 -10.45 6.00
CA CYS A 108 6.18 -10.21 6.36
C CYS A 108 6.44 -8.83 6.99
N GLY A 109 6.62 -8.80 8.31
CA GLY A 109 7.29 -7.68 8.98
C GLY A 109 8.76 -7.67 8.56
N VAL A 110 9.26 -6.52 8.09
CA VAL A 110 10.60 -6.32 7.51
C VAL A 110 10.77 -6.94 6.12
N CYS A 111 9.93 -6.53 5.16
CA CYS A 111 10.22 -6.82 3.75
C CYS A 111 11.28 -5.85 3.23
N GLY A 112 12.46 -6.34 2.86
CA GLY A 112 13.40 -5.64 1.99
C GLY A 112 14.68 -5.12 2.65
N ARG A 113 14.68 -4.68 3.92
CA ARG A 113 15.92 -4.20 4.57
C ARG A 113 16.59 -5.30 5.40
N ARG A 114 17.91 -5.45 5.24
CA ARG A 114 18.69 -6.55 5.82
C ARG A 114 19.14 -6.24 7.24
N THR A 115 19.22 -4.96 7.62
CA THR A 115 19.64 -4.51 8.95
C THR A 115 18.83 -3.30 9.44
N VAL A 116 18.85 -3.05 10.75
CA VAL A 116 18.31 -1.81 11.35
C VAL A 116 19.10 -0.58 10.87
N ASP A 117 20.39 -0.73 10.60
CA ASP A 117 21.23 0.35 10.09
C ASP A 117 20.80 0.82 8.70
N ASP A 118 20.41 -0.10 7.81
CA ASP A 118 19.83 0.23 6.49
C ASP A 118 18.54 1.07 6.63
N LEU A 119 17.75 0.80 7.67
CA LEU A 119 16.52 1.54 7.97
C LEU A 119 16.85 2.93 8.52
N MET A 120 17.74 3.01 9.51
CA MET A 120 18.14 4.27 10.14
C MET A 120 18.85 5.22 9.17
N ALA A 121 19.56 4.69 8.17
CA ALA A 121 20.21 5.48 7.12
C ALA A 121 19.22 6.20 6.19
N THR A 122 17.93 5.83 6.18
CA THR A 122 16.93 6.38 5.27
C THR A 122 15.81 7.16 5.97
N CYS A 123 15.65 6.99 7.29
CA CYS A 123 14.62 7.68 8.06
C CYS A 123 15.18 8.94 8.74
N ALA A 124 14.76 10.12 8.26
CA ALA A 124 15.00 11.36 8.98
C ALA A 124 14.12 11.45 10.24
N PRO A 125 14.61 12.05 11.34
CA PRO A 125 13.78 12.30 12.51
C PRO A 125 12.53 13.12 12.15
N VAL A 126 11.36 12.64 12.56
CA VAL A 126 10.11 13.36 12.37
C VAL A 126 10.08 14.54 13.34
N ALA A 127 9.75 15.74 12.83
CA ALA A 127 9.59 16.92 13.67
C ALA A 127 8.46 16.71 14.71
N PRO A 128 8.48 17.43 15.86
CA PRO A 128 7.40 17.35 16.83
C PRO A 128 6.02 17.55 16.17
N GLY A 129 5.15 16.57 16.34
CA GLY A 129 3.79 16.58 15.79
C GLY A 129 2.74 17.08 16.79
N PRO A 130 1.46 17.15 16.36
CA PRO A 130 0.36 17.48 17.24
C PRO A 130 0.20 16.41 18.34
N VAL A 131 -0.19 16.84 19.54
CA VAL A 131 -0.57 15.93 20.63
C VAL A 131 -2.03 15.56 20.47
N LEU A 132 -2.31 14.27 20.25
CA LEU A 132 -3.68 13.76 20.12
C LEU A 132 -4.25 13.39 21.49
N SER A 133 -5.49 13.78 21.75
CA SER A 133 -6.22 13.31 22.93
C SER A 133 -6.64 11.85 22.76
N ALA A 134 -6.82 11.11 23.86
CA ALA A 134 -7.36 9.75 23.81
C ALA A 134 -8.75 9.70 23.12
N HIS A 135 -9.56 10.74 23.31
CA HIS A 135 -10.85 10.88 22.63
C HIS A 135 -10.70 11.01 21.10
N THR A 136 -9.71 11.77 20.63
CA THR A 136 -9.41 11.89 19.19
C THR A 136 -9.02 10.53 18.59
N VAL A 137 -8.19 9.75 19.29
CA VAL A 137 -7.77 8.40 18.86
C VAL A 137 -8.95 7.43 18.82
N ALA A 138 -9.85 7.48 19.81
CA ALA A 138 -11.05 6.64 19.83
C ALA A 138 -11.97 6.96 18.64
N ARG A 139 -12.26 8.25 18.40
CA ARG A 139 -13.08 8.69 17.25
C ARG A 139 -12.48 8.31 15.90
N ALA A 140 -11.15 8.39 15.78
CA ALA A 140 -10.45 7.96 14.56
C ALA A 140 -10.67 6.47 14.27
N THR A 141 -10.66 5.62 15.31
CA THR A 141 -10.89 4.18 15.19
C THR A 141 -12.32 3.88 14.75
N GLU A 142 -13.31 4.58 15.32
CA GLU A 142 -14.72 4.47 14.94
C GLU A 142 -14.93 4.88 13.47
N ARG A 143 -14.28 5.95 13.03
CA ARG A 143 -14.33 6.42 11.63
C ARG A 143 -13.72 5.43 10.66
N LEU A 144 -12.57 4.85 10.97
CA LEU A 144 -11.98 3.81 10.15
C LEU A 144 -12.89 2.58 10.06
N ARG A 145 -13.60 2.23 11.15
CA ARG A 145 -14.59 1.14 11.11
C ARG A 145 -15.75 1.43 10.15
N ALA A 146 -16.21 2.67 10.07
CA ALA A 146 -17.33 3.06 9.22
C ALA A 146 -17.05 2.99 7.72
N VAL A 147 -15.78 2.86 7.30
CA VAL A 147 -15.37 2.80 5.89
C VAL A 147 -14.79 1.44 5.50
N GLN A 148 -14.90 0.43 6.37
CA GLN A 148 -14.36 -0.93 6.19
C GLN A 148 -15.39 -1.89 5.58
N HIS A 149 -15.88 -1.56 4.39
CA HIS A 149 -16.95 -2.31 3.74
C HIS A 149 -16.53 -3.74 3.39
N ASN A 150 -15.30 -3.97 2.95
CA ASN A 150 -14.85 -5.31 2.59
C ASN A 150 -14.69 -6.19 3.84
N PHE A 151 -14.13 -5.64 4.92
CA PHE A 151 -14.06 -6.34 6.20
C PHE A 151 -15.44 -6.68 6.76
N GLU A 152 -16.42 -5.77 6.67
CA GLU A 152 -17.80 -6.05 7.11
C GLU A 152 -18.41 -7.25 6.39
N HIS A 153 -18.07 -7.47 5.12
CA HIS A 153 -18.61 -8.57 4.33
C HIS A 153 -17.80 -9.86 4.44
N THR A 154 -16.48 -9.78 4.64
CA THR A 154 -15.57 -10.92 4.47
C THR A 154 -14.77 -11.27 5.73
N GLY A 155 -14.56 -10.31 6.63
CA GLY A 155 -13.67 -10.43 7.78
C GLY A 155 -12.19 -10.69 7.44
N GLY A 156 -11.82 -10.66 6.16
CA GLY A 156 -10.56 -11.20 5.64
C GLY A 156 -9.55 -10.16 5.17
N VAL A 157 -9.71 -8.89 5.53
CA VAL A 157 -8.84 -7.79 5.09
C VAL A 157 -8.34 -6.95 6.27
N HIS A 158 -7.25 -6.23 6.04
CA HIS A 158 -6.76 -5.17 6.90
C HIS A 158 -7.24 -3.81 6.39
N ALA A 159 -7.17 -2.80 7.25
CA ALA A 159 -7.42 -1.41 6.88
C ALA A 159 -6.35 -0.48 7.44
N ALA A 160 -6.08 0.60 6.72
CA ALA A 160 -5.24 1.70 7.17
C ALA A 160 -5.98 3.03 6.97
N ALA A 161 -5.58 4.05 7.74
CA ALA A 161 -6.12 5.40 7.64
C ALA A 161 -5.04 6.46 7.90
N ALA A 162 -5.11 7.55 7.14
CA ALA A 162 -4.45 8.80 7.44
C ALA A 162 -5.46 9.79 8.01
N LEU A 163 -5.06 10.49 9.07
CA LEU A 163 -5.91 11.41 9.80
C LEU A 163 -5.17 12.72 10.04
N ASP A 164 -5.92 13.82 10.15
CA ASP A 164 -5.37 15.10 10.59
C ASP A 164 -5.25 15.21 12.12
N ALA A 165 -4.77 16.35 12.61
CA ALA A 165 -4.63 16.64 14.04
C ALA A 165 -5.96 16.66 14.81
N HIS A 166 -7.09 16.80 14.11
CA HIS A 166 -8.44 16.80 14.67
C HIS A 166 -9.08 15.40 14.63
N GLY A 167 -8.40 14.42 14.03
CA GLY A 167 -8.91 13.06 13.83
C GLY A 167 -9.87 12.94 12.64
N GLU A 168 -9.89 13.92 11.74
CA GLU A 168 -10.61 13.84 10.46
C GLU A 168 -9.89 12.92 9.50
N LEU A 169 -10.66 12.09 8.80
CA LEU A 169 -10.12 11.09 7.87
C LEU A 169 -9.68 11.77 6.58
N LEU A 170 -8.40 11.66 6.26
CA LEU A 170 -7.81 12.18 5.02
C LEU A 170 -7.84 11.14 3.90
N ALA A 171 -7.52 9.89 4.23
CA ALA A 171 -7.57 8.74 3.33
C ALA A 171 -7.74 7.46 4.15
N ALA A 172 -8.42 6.46 3.59
CA ALA A 172 -8.50 5.11 4.12
C ALA A 172 -8.50 4.09 2.99
N SER A 173 -7.99 2.90 3.26
CA SER A 173 -8.01 1.81 2.30
C SER A 173 -8.01 0.46 2.99
N GLU A 174 -8.62 -0.52 2.32
CA GLU A 174 -8.63 -1.93 2.72
C GLU A 174 -7.78 -2.76 1.76
N ASP A 175 -7.12 -3.79 2.30
CA ASP A 175 -6.41 -4.79 1.51
C ASP A 175 -6.18 -6.07 2.34
N VAL A 176 -6.11 -7.24 1.68
CA VAL A 176 -5.67 -8.49 2.31
C VAL A 176 -4.29 -8.37 2.96
N GLY A 177 -3.42 -7.52 2.42
CA GLY A 177 -2.10 -7.21 2.98
C GLY A 177 -2.10 -5.91 3.78
N ARG A 178 -1.72 -5.96 5.06
CA ARG A 178 -1.62 -4.74 5.89
C ARG A 178 -0.69 -3.67 5.32
N HIS A 179 0.40 -4.07 4.65
CA HIS A 179 1.35 -3.13 4.02
C HIS A 179 0.71 -2.47 2.81
N ASN A 180 0.03 -3.25 1.96
CA ASN A 180 -0.71 -2.71 0.83
C ASN A 180 -1.80 -1.73 1.26
N ALA A 181 -2.49 -1.99 2.38
CA ALA A 181 -3.48 -1.05 2.93
C ALA A 181 -2.82 0.29 3.28
N VAL A 182 -1.63 0.27 3.91
CA VAL A 182 -0.85 1.48 4.20
C VAL A 182 -0.36 2.14 2.91
N ASP A 183 0.19 1.39 1.96
CA ASP A 183 0.68 1.91 0.68
C ASP A 183 -0.46 2.59 -0.09
N LYS A 184 -1.66 2.00 -0.16
CA LYS A 184 -2.82 2.66 -0.76
C LYS A 184 -3.15 4.00 -0.09
N VAL A 185 -3.11 4.08 1.24
CA VAL A 185 -3.32 5.35 1.95
C VAL A 185 -2.22 6.37 1.63
N VAL A 186 -0.95 5.95 1.67
CA VAL A 186 0.20 6.82 1.37
C VAL A 186 0.12 7.31 -0.09
N GLY A 187 -0.14 6.41 -1.03
CA GLY A 187 -0.26 6.75 -2.44
C GLY A 187 -1.41 7.71 -2.72
N ALA A 188 -2.55 7.54 -2.06
CA ALA A 188 -3.66 8.50 -2.13
C ALA A 188 -3.22 9.91 -1.69
N LEU A 189 -2.45 10.01 -0.60
CA LEU A 189 -1.92 11.30 -0.14
C LEU A 189 -0.87 11.90 -1.09
N VAL A 190 0.00 11.07 -1.67
CA VAL A 190 1.02 11.51 -2.65
C VAL A 190 0.34 12.03 -3.91
N LEU A 191 -0.65 11.31 -4.45
CA LEU A 191 -1.44 11.71 -5.61
C LEU A 191 -2.24 12.99 -5.35
N ALA A 192 -2.74 13.17 -4.13
CA ALA A 192 -3.40 14.40 -3.68
C ALA A 192 -2.41 15.55 -3.36
N ARG A 193 -1.09 15.32 -3.51
CA ARG A 193 -0.01 16.28 -3.17
C ARG A 193 -0.02 16.73 -1.71
N ALA A 194 -0.57 15.91 -0.82
CA ALA A 194 -0.68 16.18 0.61
C ALA A 194 0.59 15.79 1.41
N VAL A 195 1.43 14.93 0.83
CA VAL A 195 2.71 14.50 1.43
C VAL A 195 3.84 14.55 0.39
N ARG A 196 5.06 14.75 0.87
CA ARG A 196 6.31 14.72 0.09
C ARG A 196 7.36 13.95 0.88
N ALA A 197 8.26 13.23 0.20
CA ALA A 197 9.34 12.56 0.90
C ALA A 197 10.27 13.64 1.53
N PRO A 198 10.75 13.42 2.77
CA PRO A 198 11.81 14.27 3.30
C PRO A 198 13.00 14.20 2.33
N HIS A 199 13.54 15.37 1.96
CA HIS A 199 14.55 15.57 0.92
C HIS A 199 15.57 14.43 0.76
N ARG A 200 15.97 14.16 -0.50
CA ARG A 200 17.10 13.30 -0.87
C ARG A 200 18.23 13.46 0.15
N LEU A 201 18.49 12.43 0.95
CA LEU A 201 19.80 12.33 1.60
C LEU A 201 20.84 12.33 0.47
N PRO A 202 21.86 13.20 0.51
CA PRO A 202 22.92 13.14 -0.47
C PRO A 202 23.49 11.73 -0.46
N VAL A 203 23.56 11.12 -1.64
CA VAL A 203 24.31 9.88 -1.82
C VAL A 203 25.74 10.20 -1.36
N PRO A 204 26.31 9.50 -0.37
CA PRO A 204 27.70 9.72 -0.01
C PRO A 204 28.59 9.44 -1.23
N PRO A 205 29.70 10.19 -1.39
CA PRO A 205 30.59 10.08 -2.54
C PRO A 205 31.19 8.68 -2.72
#